data_AF-A0A7X8DWI3-F1
#
_entry.id   AF-A0A7X8DWI3-F1
#
_cell.length_a   1.000
_cell.length_b   1.000
_cell.length_c   1.000
_cell.angle_alpha   90.00
_cell.angle_beta   90.00
_cell.angle_gamma   90.00
#
_symmetry.space_group_name_H-M   'P 1'
#
loop_
_entity.id
_entity.type
_entity.pdbx_description
1 polymer ?
#
loop_
_entity_poly.entity_id
_entity_poly.type
_entity_poly.pdbx_seq_one_letter_code
_entity_poly.pdbx_strand_id
1 'polypeptide(L)'
;MDKIIYQSDINDFTEEIIKNHKNVYVVDFEKDIYIDKSDYYELNEEENCLTFLYQEIKELKPEDFYVVTGAIQPMKDGFKLASLSDPKNMATEQQRALVISKDPIVLNTNDSLYIAYERNVNTIYMSLVSKYFYEQTMRLHNKEINFEEWLATTQTRNESIRIINELHKNRFVFYEKKGNQQATPDNISIFNNQQELKYLINFAERYILMSNRKKHILLNNTNQNTNQNINDLYYLCFIYHPSVELNKANIKNLKLTKSQGYVYLKQIENFGNRESRKKIIMFFSGDVKLQYYLDKKDLWEQIEDTMIEVKDVLQLRLAMSSGSKVYKLIVYEDI
;
A
#
# COMPACT_ATOMS: atom_id res chain seq x y z
N MET A 1 3.21 15.28 -21.93
CA MET A 1 1.92 15.73 -22.49
C MET A 1 1.10 14.46 -22.57
N ASP A 2 0.34 14.17 -21.52
CA ASP A 2 -0.36 12.89 -21.42
C ASP A 2 -1.52 12.95 -22.42
N LYS A 3 -1.46 12.11 -23.46
CA LYS A 3 -2.62 11.92 -24.32
C LYS A 3 -3.72 11.36 -23.43
N ILE A 4 -4.76 12.15 -23.19
CA ILE A 4 -6.02 11.64 -22.65
C ILE A 4 -6.53 10.67 -23.71
N ILE A 5 -6.46 9.37 -23.41
CA ILE A 5 -7.01 8.34 -24.27
C ILE A 5 -8.51 8.26 -23.93
N TYR A 6 -9.38 8.67 -24.85
CA TYR A 6 -10.82 8.55 -24.64
C TYR A 6 -11.26 7.09 -24.89
N GLN A 7 -12.20 6.60 -24.10
CA GLN A 7 -12.72 5.23 -24.24
C GLN A 7 -13.35 4.98 -25.62
N SER A 8 -13.95 6.01 -26.23
CA SER A 8 -14.47 5.95 -27.60
C SER A 8 -13.36 5.60 -28.61
N ASP A 9 -12.20 6.24 -28.49
CA ASP A 9 -11.09 6.05 -29.42
C ASP A 9 -10.51 4.63 -29.30
N ILE A 10 -10.44 4.09 -28.06
CA ILE A 10 -10.03 2.70 -27.82
C ILE A 10 -11.01 1.73 -28.47
N ASN A 11 -12.31 1.99 -28.35
CA ASN A 11 -13.34 1.12 -28.90
C ASN A 11 -13.32 1.13 -30.43
N ASP A 12 -13.27 2.31 -31.06
CA ASP A 12 -13.19 2.47 -32.52
C ASP A 12 -11.94 1.76 -33.08
N PHE A 13 -10.79 1.96 -32.43
CA PHE A 13 -9.55 1.26 -32.79
C PHE A 13 -9.69 -0.26 -32.65
N THR A 14 -10.30 -0.74 -31.55
CA THR A 14 -10.51 -2.17 -31.32
C THR A 14 -11.38 -2.77 -32.42
N GLU A 15 -12.45 -2.10 -32.82
CA GLU A 15 -13.30 -2.54 -33.93
C GLU A 15 -12.56 -2.61 -35.25
N GLU A 16 -11.69 -1.63 -35.54
CA GLU A 16 -10.88 -1.63 -36.75
C GLU A 16 -9.92 -2.82 -36.79
N ILE A 17 -9.26 -3.13 -35.66
CA ILE A 17 -8.40 -4.32 -35.56
C ILE A 17 -9.20 -5.60 -35.81
N ILE A 18 -10.38 -5.75 -35.19
CA ILE A 18 -11.26 -6.91 -35.37
C ILE A 18 -11.70 -7.06 -36.83
N LYS A 19 -12.01 -5.96 -37.53
CA LYS A 19 -12.46 -5.98 -38.94
C LYS A 19 -11.33 -6.37 -39.90
N ASN A 20 -10.10 -5.97 -39.61
CA ASN A 20 -8.98 -6.06 -40.57
C ASN A 20 -8.05 -7.25 -40.35
N HIS A 21 -8.14 -7.96 -39.23
CA HIS A 21 -7.22 -9.05 -38.90
C HIS A 21 -7.95 -10.37 -38.64
N LYS A 22 -7.25 -11.48 -38.88
CA LYS A 22 -7.74 -12.82 -38.53
C LYS A 22 -7.37 -13.15 -37.09
N ASN A 23 -8.15 -14.03 -36.47
CA ASN A 23 -7.91 -14.56 -35.13
C ASN A 23 -7.55 -13.42 -34.15
N VAL A 24 -8.53 -12.58 -33.82
CA VAL A 24 -8.35 -11.49 -32.86
C VAL A 24 -8.90 -11.92 -31.51
N TYR A 25 -8.09 -11.77 -30.47
CA TYR A 25 -8.48 -11.98 -29.07
C TYR A 25 -8.40 -10.66 -28.32
N VAL A 26 -9.55 -10.20 -27.85
CA VAL A 26 -9.65 -9.04 -26.97
C VAL A 26 -9.81 -9.56 -25.56
N VAL A 27 -8.87 -9.21 -24.68
CA VAL A 27 -8.89 -9.67 -23.29
C VAL A 27 -10.10 -9.05 -22.57
N ASP A 28 -10.88 -9.92 -21.94
CA ASP A 28 -11.97 -9.59 -21.02
C ASP A 28 -11.44 -9.69 -19.59
N PHE A 29 -11.14 -8.56 -18.94
CA PHE A 29 -10.55 -8.56 -17.60
C PHE A 29 -11.44 -9.20 -16.52
N GLU A 30 -12.75 -9.36 -16.75
CA GLU A 30 -13.61 -10.07 -15.80
C GLU A 30 -13.44 -11.60 -15.89
N LYS A 31 -13.14 -12.12 -17.09
CA LYS A 31 -13.12 -13.56 -17.36
C LYS A 31 -11.73 -14.13 -17.53
N ASP A 32 -10.80 -13.32 -18.01
CA ASP A 32 -9.51 -13.79 -18.53
C ASP A 32 -8.37 -13.61 -17.55
N ILE A 33 -8.64 -13.13 -16.34
CA ILE A 33 -7.63 -13.06 -15.27
C ILE A 33 -7.60 -14.38 -14.50
N TYR A 34 -6.38 -14.87 -14.24
CA TYR A 34 -6.14 -15.96 -13.31
C TYR A 34 -6.10 -15.39 -11.89
N ILE A 35 -7.27 -15.29 -11.26
CA ILE A 35 -7.46 -14.66 -9.94
C ILE A 35 -6.50 -15.23 -8.89
N ASP A 36 -6.41 -16.55 -8.77
CA ASP A 36 -5.62 -17.20 -7.70
C ASP A 36 -4.10 -17.01 -7.83
N LYS A 37 -3.61 -16.60 -9.01
CA LYS A 37 -2.19 -16.33 -9.26
C LYS A 37 -1.85 -14.85 -9.21
N SER A 38 -2.86 -13.99 -9.29
CA SER A 38 -2.67 -12.56 -9.44
C SER A 38 -2.56 -11.87 -8.09
N ASP A 39 -1.72 -10.85 -8.04
CA ASP A 39 -1.68 -9.90 -6.94
C ASP A 39 -2.96 -9.02 -6.94
N TYR A 40 -3.15 -8.17 -5.94
CA TYR A 40 -4.41 -7.44 -5.77
C TYR A 40 -4.60 -6.35 -6.83
N TYR A 41 -5.74 -6.42 -7.51
CA TYR A 41 -6.21 -5.45 -8.50
C TYR A 41 -7.69 -5.12 -8.30
N GLU A 42 -8.16 -4.07 -8.95
CA GLU A 42 -9.57 -3.65 -9.00
C GLU A 42 -9.99 -3.48 -10.45
N LEU A 43 -11.21 -3.90 -10.77
CA LEU A 43 -11.85 -3.59 -12.05
C LEU A 43 -12.72 -2.36 -11.84
N ASN A 44 -12.33 -1.24 -12.44
CA ASN A 44 -13.12 -0.02 -12.39
C ASN A 44 -14.15 -0.07 -13.52
N GLU A 45 -15.41 -0.33 -13.18
CA GLU A 45 -16.52 -0.41 -14.14
C GLU A 45 -16.82 0.95 -14.80
N GLU A 46 -16.62 2.07 -14.10
CA GLU A 46 -16.88 3.42 -14.64
C GLU A 46 -15.85 3.83 -15.70
N GLU A 47 -14.58 3.51 -15.46
CA GLU A 47 -13.48 3.81 -16.39
C GLU A 47 -13.15 2.63 -17.32
N ASN A 48 -13.86 1.50 -17.20
CA ASN A 48 -13.64 0.26 -17.92
C ASN A 48 -12.16 -0.15 -17.98
N CYS A 49 -11.49 -0.17 -16.82
CA CYS A 49 -10.06 -0.47 -16.74
C CYS A 49 -9.70 -1.37 -15.55
N LEU A 50 -8.65 -2.15 -15.72
CA LEU A 50 -7.98 -2.87 -14.66
C LEU A 50 -6.96 -1.95 -13.98
N THR A 51 -7.12 -1.72 -12.68
CA THR A 51 -6.20 -0.93 -11.85
C THR A 51 -5.44 -1.85 -10.89
N PHE A 52 -4.11 -1.79 -10.92
CA PHE A 52 -3.29 -2.54 -9.96
C PHE A 52 -3.24 -1.82 -8.60
N LEU A 53 -3.38 -2.56 -7.51
CA LEU A 53 -3.35 -2.00 -6.16
C LEU A 53 -2.03 -2.30 -5.45
N TYR A 54 -1.73 -3.58 -5.21
CA TYR A 54 -0.52 -4.00 -4.47
C TYR A 54 -0.31 -5.53 -4.52
N GLN A 55 0.92 -5.96 -4.25
CA GLN A 55 1.24 -7.35 -3.88
C GLN A 55 1.19 -7.50 -2.37
N GLU A 56 0.50 -8.50 -1.85
CA GLU A 56 0.51 -8.80 -0.41
C GLU A 56 1.74 -9.62 -0.04
N ILE A 57 2.51 -9.16 0.94
CA ILE A 57 3.64 -9.89 1.52
C ILE A 57 3.18 -10.66 2.76
N LYS A 58 2.52 -9.96 3.68
CA LYS A 58 2.08 -10.50 4.98
C LYS A 58 0.93 -9.67 5.53
N GLU A 59 -0.14 -10.34 5.96
CA GLU A 59 -1.13 -9.73 6.86
C GLU A 59 -0.55 -9.63 8.29
N LEU A 60 -0.64 -8.45 8.89
CA LEU A 60 -0.18 -8.19 10.26
C LEU A 60 -1.31 -8.43 11.27
N LYS A 61 -1.09 -9.39 12.18
CA LYS A 61 -2.06 -9.88 13.17
C LYS A 61 -1.65 -9.49 14.59
N PRO A 62 -2.52 -9.60 15.61
CA PRO A 62 -2.18 -9.27 16.99
C PRO A 62 -0.89 -9.92 17.51
N GLU A 63 -0.64 -11.17 17.12
CA GLU A 63 0.56 -11.92 17.48
C GLU A 63 1.86 -11.34 16.90
N ASP A 64 1.80 -10.45 15.92
CA ASP A 64 2.96 -9.75 15.35
C ASP A 64 3.39 -8.53 16.18
N PHE A 65 2.71 -8.24 17.30
CA PHE A 65 2.96 -7.07 18.14
C PHE A 65 3.28 -7.44 19.59
N TYR A 66 4.14 -6.64 20.22
CA TYR A 66 4.23 -6.53 21.67
C TYR A 66 3.20 -5.52 22.17
N VAL A 67 2.41 -5.92 23.19
CA VAL A 67 1.53 -5.01 23.91
C VAL A 67 2.34 -4.35 25.02
N VAL A 68 2.64 -3.07 24.86
CA VAL A 68 3.39 -2.29 25.86
C VAL A 68 2.43 -1.81 26.93
N THR A 69 1.31 -1.21 26.54
CA THR A 69 0.22 -0.81 27.43
C THR A 69 -1.14 -1.07 26.77
N GLY A 70 -2.20 -1.18 27.57
CA GLY A 70 -3.55 -1.46 27.07
C GLY A 70 -3.75 -2.93 26.67
N ALA A 71 -4.60 -3.17 25.68
CA ALA A 71 -4.90 -4.49 25.15
C ALA A 71 -5.07 -4.48 23.62
N ILE A 72 -4.73 -5.61 22.99
CA ILE A 72 -5.04 -5.90 21.59
C ILE A 72 -6.00 -7.10 21.51
N GLN A 73 -7.03 -7.02 20.69
CA GLN A 73 -8.01 -8.11 20.51
C GLN A 73 -8.21 -8.42 19.03
N PRO A 74 -8.16 -9.69 18.59
CA PRO A 74 -8.37 -10.05 17.20
C PRO A 74 -9.80 -9.70 16.73
N MET A 75 -9.93 -9.42 15.44
CA MET A 75 -11.18 -9.27 14.70
C MET A 75 -11.11 -10.05 13.39
N LYS A 76 -12.26 -10.23 12.72
CA LYS A 76 -12.34 -10.90 11.42
C LYS A 76 -11.36 -10.31 10.40
N ASP A 77 -11.33 -8.99 10.29
CA ASP A 77 -10.55 -8.27 9.28
C ASP A 77 -9.53 -7.33 9.94
N GLY A 78 -8.85 -7.76 11.01
CA GLY A 78 -7.82 -6.97 11.72
C GLY A 78 -7.83 -7.12 13.23
N PHE A 79 -7.70 -6.02 13.98
CA PHE A 79 -7.67 -6.05 15.44
C PHE A 79 -8.15 -4.75 16.10
N LYS A 80 -8.49 -4.85 17.39
CA LYS A 80 -8.87 -3.73 18.25
C LYS A 80 -7.73 -3.36 19.17
N LEU A 81 -7.45 -2.06 19.29
CA LEU A 81 -6.67 -1.51 20.39
C LEU A 81 -7.63 -0.99 21.46
N ALA A 82 -7.44 -1.40 22.71
CA ALA A 82 -8.28 -1.00 23.83
C ALA A 82 -7.44 -0.49 25.01
N SER A 83 -7.81 0.66 25.57
CA SER A 83 -7.23 1.12 26.84
C SER A 83 -7.84 0.32 28.00
N LEU A 84 -7.05 -0.03 29.01
CA LEU A 84 -7.48 -1.00 30.03
C LEU A 84 -8.42 -0.47 31.13
N SER A 85 -8.71 0.83 31.26
CA SER A 85 -9.50 1.35 32.40
C SER A 85 -10.18 2.72 32.21
N ASP A 86 -11.11 3.06 33.11
CA ASP A 86 -11.90 4.32 33.19
C ASP A 86 -10.99 5.57 33.21
N PRO A 87 -11.17 6.54 32.29
CA PRO A 87 -10.33 7.74 32.18
C PRO A 87 -10.22 8.59 33.46
N LYS A 88 -11.14 8.41 34.42
CA LYS A 88 -11.27 9.32 35.56
C LYS A 88 -10.25 9.12 36.68
N ASN A 89 -9.56 7.98 36.80
CA ASN A 89 -8.82 7.63 38.04
C ASN A 89 -7.50 6.84 37.90
N MET A 90 -6.78 6.91 36.76
CA MET A 90 -5.51 6.17 36.61
C MET A 90 -4.36 6.99 36.04
N ALA A 91 -3.13 6.51 36.30
CA ALA A 91 -1.90 7.08 35.75
C ALA A 91 -1.94 7.14 34.21
N THR A 92 -1.31 8.15 33.63
CA THR A 92 -1.41 8.50 32.20
C THR A 92 -0.99 7.36 31.25
N GLU A 93 -0.15 6.44 31.72
CA GLU A 93 0.31 5.24 31.00
C GLU A 93 -0.82 4.21 30.78
N GLN A 94 -1.68 4.02 31.78
CA GLN A 94 -2.80 3.05 31.75
C GLN A 94 -3.99 3.56 30.94
N GLN A 95 -4.03 4.87 30.67
CA GLN A 95 -5.02 5.52 29.83
C GLN A 95 -4.75 5.36 28.33
N ARG A 96 -3.75 4.59 27.90
CA ARG A 96 -3.40 4.43 26.48
C ARG A 96 -3.28 2.96 26.11
N ALA A 97 -3.43 2.66 24.83
CA ALA A 97 -2.95 1.40 24.28
C ALA A 97 -1.74 1.67 23.40
N LEU A 98 -0.61 1.05 23.70
CA LEU A 98 0.64 1.17 22.96
C LEU A 98 1.07 -0.22 22.52
N VAL A 99 1.23 -0.40 21.21
CA VAL A 99 1.76 -1.64 20.64
C VAL A 99 2.89 -1.34 19.65
N ILE A 100 3.87 -2.24 19.58
CA ILE A 100 5.01 -2.14 18.67
C ILE A 100 5.25 -3.47 17.98
N SER A 101 5.57 -3.47 16.69
CA SER A 101 5.79 -4.69 15.92
C SER A 101 7.00 -5.46 16.46
N LYS A 102 6.90 -6.78 16.41
CA LYS A 102 8.00 -7.69 16.78
C LYS A 102 9.09 -7.67 15.72
N ASP A 103 8.67 -7.72 14.46
CA ASP A 103 9.56 -7.72 13.31
C ASP A 103 9.76 -6.28 12.78
N PRO A 104 10.99 -5.95 12.32
CA PRO A 104 11.24 -4.69 11.63
C PRO A 104 10.72 -4.72 10.18
N ILE A 105 10.38 -3.55 9.68
CA ILE A 105 10.06 -3.22 8.29
C ILE A 105 11.31 -2.63 7.63
N VAL A 106 11.62 -3.11 6.43
CA VAL A 106 12.78 -2.67 5.66
C VAL A 106 12.34 -1.61 4.64
N LEU A 107 12.88 -0.38 4.70
CA LEU A 107 12.41 0.66 3.76
C LEU A 107 13.00 0.56 2.34
N ASN A 108 14.14 -0.10 2.18
CA ASN A 108 14.83 -0.19 0.89
C ASN A 108 14.29 -1.29 -0.04
N THR A 109 13.38 -2.15 0.42
CA THR A 109 12.79 -3.25 -0.37
C THR A 109 11.53 -2.83 -1.14
N ASN A 110 11.23 -1.53 -1.22
CA ASN A 110 9.97 -0.98 -1.73
C ASN A 110 8.73 -1.45 -0.96
N ASP A 111 8.92 -1.84 0.30
CA ASP A 111 7.81 -2.22 1.16
C ASP A 111 6.87 -1.04 1.36
N SER A 112 5.59 -1.36 1.41
CA SER A 112 4.47 -0.47 1.64
C SER A 112 3.59 -1.04 2.73
N LEU A 113 2.77 -0.20 3.35
CA LEU A 113 1.77 -0.62 4.32
C LEU A 113 0.38 -0.27 3.79
N TYR A 114 -0.43 -1.29 3.56
CA TYR A 114 -1.86 -1.12 3.34
C TYR A 114 -2.59 -1.20 4.68
N ILE A 115 -3.49 -0.26 4.93
CA ILE A 115 -4.30 -0.22 6.15
C ILE A 115 -5.67 0.36 5.86
N ALA A 116 -6.71 -0.28 6.41
CA ALA A 116 -8.04 0.28 6.52
C ALA A 116 -8.31 0.70 7.97
N TYR A 117 -8.86 1.88 8.17
CA TYR A 117 -9.18 2.39 9.49
C TYR A 117 -10.63 2.86 9.54
N GLU A 118 -11.35 2.46 10.59
CA GLU A 118 -12.69 2.95 10.84
C GLU A 118 -12.63 4.28 11.60
N ARG A 119 -12.93 5.38 10.90
CA ARG A 119 -12.92 6.72 11.48
C ARG A 119 -13.97 6.81 12.60
N ASN A 120 -13.55 7.21 13.80
CA ASN A 120 -14.43 7.49 14.95
C ASN A 120 -13.92 8.72 15.73
N VAL A 121 -14.41 9.03 16.92
CA VAL A 121 -13.99 10.27 17.64
C VAL A 121 -12.55 10.20 18.18
N ASN A 122 -11.92 9.02 18.17
CA ASN A 122 -10.67 8.77 18.88
C ASN A 122 -9.44 8.89 17.97
N THR A 123 -8.29 9.16 18.57
CA THR A 123 -7.03 9.33 17.84
C THR A 123 -6.16 8.09 17.94
N ILE A 124 -5.88 7.45 16.80
CA ILE A 124 -4.76 6.51 16.64
C ILE A 124 -3.59 7.26 16.01
N TYR A 125 -2.45 7.18 16.67
CA TYR A 125 -1.15 7.54 16.12
C TYR A 125 -0.46 6.29 15.63
N MET A 126 -0.02 6.28 14.37
CA MET A 126 0.80 5.20 13.82
C MET A 126 2.17 5.78 13.44
N SER A 127 3.25 5.01 13.54
CA SER A 127 4.59 5.51 13.26
C SER A 127 5.54 4.38 12.89
N LEU A 128 6.61 4.71 12.14
CA LEU A 128 7.75 3.83 11.97
C LEU A 128 8.88 4.35 12.84
N VAL A 129 9.31 3.56 13.80
CA VAL A 129 10.24 4.00 14.83
C VAL A 129 11.61 3.38 14.63
N SER A 130 12.65 4.13 14.95
CA SER A 130 14.04 3.67 14.86
C SER A 130 14.33 2.55 15.86
N LYS A 131 15.46 1.87 15.68
CA LYS A 131 15.97 0.88 16.64
C LYS A 131 16.09 1.44 18.06
N TYR A 132 16.59 2.68 18.21
CA TYR A 132 16.72 3.30 19.53
C TYR A 132 15.37 3.47 20.23
N PHE A 133 14.36 3.96 19.50
CA PHE A 133 13.01 4.11 20.07
C PHE A 133 12.42 2.76 20.44
N TYR A 134 12.59 1.76 19.57
CA TYR A 134 12.20 0.38 19.87
C TYR A 134 12.84 -0.12 21.17
N GLU A 135 14.14 0.07 21.35
CA GLU A 135 14.85 -0.33 22.57
C GLU A 135 14.28 0.37 23.81
N GLN A 136 14.03 1.68 23.77
CA GLN A 136 13.41 2.39 24.90
C GLN A 136 11.98 1.88 25.17
N THR A 137 11.18 1.63 24.13
CA THR A 137 9.85 1.05 24.28
C THR A 137 9.88 -0.36 24.87
N MET A 138 10.87 -1.18 24.52
CA MET A 138 11.06 -2.49 25.11
C MET A 138 11.50 -2.41 26.57
N ARG A 139 12.35 -1.45 26.95
CA ARG A 139 12.69 -1.17 28.36
C ARG A 139 11.43 -0.81 29.17
N LEU A 140 10.53 0.00 28.60
CA LEU A 140 9.24 0.31 29.22
C LEU A 140 8.36 -0.95 29.35
N HIS A 141 8.22 -1.74 28.27
CA HIS A 141 7.48 -3.00 28.28
C HIS A 141 7.97 -3.97 29.37
N ASN A 142 9.29 -4.05 29.54
CA ASN A 142 9.95 -4.89 30.56
C ASN A 142 9.97 -4.26 31.96
N LYS A 143 9.40 -3.06 32.15
CA LYS A 143 9.39 -2.30 33.40
C LYS A 143 10.80 -1.94 33.92
N GLU A 144 11.77 -1.84 33.03
CA GLU A 144 13.15 -1.40 33.36
C GLU A 144 13.24 0.12 33.52
N ILE A 145 12.33 0.85 32.88
CA ILE A 145 12.13 2.29 33.04
C ILE A 145 10.65 2.57 33.27
N ASN A 146 10.34 3.68 33.92
CA ASN A 146 8.96 4.14 34.07
C ASN A 146 8.51 4.97 32.85
N PHE A 147 7.22 5.25 32.76
CA PHE A 147 6.66 6.02 31.65
C PHE A 147 7.19 7.46 31.56
N GLU A 148 7.43 8.15 32.68
CA GLU A 148 7.96 9.52 32.69
C GLU A 148 9.39 9.57 32.12
N GLU A 149 10.21 8.59 32.48
CA GLU A 149 11.57 8.41 31.98
C GLU A 149 11.56 8.04 30.49
N TRP A 150 10.71 7.09 30.08
CA TRP A 150 10.51 6.77 28.67
C TRP A 150 10.06 7.99 27.86
N LEU A 151 9.15 8.79 28.41
CA LEU A 151 8.66 10.00 27.76
C LEU A 151 9.78 11.03 27.63
N ALA A 152 10.58 11.26 28.67
CA ALA A 152 11.71 12.19 28.63
C ALA A 152 12.78 11.76 27.62
N THR A 153 13.09 10.46 27.56
CA THR A 153 14.11 9.91 26.67
C THR A 153 13.68 9.88 25.21
N THR A 154 12.39 9.67 24.92
CA THR A 154 11.87 9.58 23.55
C THR A 154 11.25 10.88 23.01
N GLN A 155 11.14 11.94 23.84
CA GLN A 155 10.63 13.25 23.44
C GLN A 155 11.58 14.03 22.51
N THR A 156 12.83 13.58 22.34
CA THR A 156 13.75 14.29 21.46
C THR A 156 13.26 14.19 20.00
N ARG A 157 13.17 15.34 19.32
CA ARG A 157 12.60 15.49 17.96
C ARG A 157 13.25 14.62 16.88
N ASN A 158 14.33 13.91 17.18
CA ASN A 158 15.21 13.24 16.22
C ASN A 158 15.04 11.71 16.14
N GLU A 159 14.30 11.07 17.05
CA GLU A 159 14.43 9.61 17.26
C GLU A 159 13.24 8.77 16.75
N SER A 160 12.09 9.41 16.51
CA SER A 160 10.92 8.77 15.91
C SER A 160 10.65 9.37 14.53
N ILE A 161 10.68 8.57 13.47
CA ILE A 161 9.99 8.96 12.25
C ILE A 161 8.49 8.83 12.56
N ARG A 162 7.87 9.93 12.99
CA ARG A 162 6.41 9.99 13.20
C ARG A 162 5.72 9.90 11.83
N ILE A 163 5.51 8.69 11.33
CA ILE A 163 4.91 8.56 9.99
C ILE A 163 3.41 8.89 9.99
N ILE A 164 2.63 8.72 11.04
CA ILE A 164 1.17 8.82 10.92
C ILE A 164 0.55 9.47 12.15
N ASN A 165 0.71 10.79 12.23
CA ASN A 165 0.02 11.56 13.27
C ASN A 165 -1.23 12.31 12.84
N GLU A 166 -1.77 12.13 11.64
CA GLU A 166 -3.08 12.71 11.30
C GLU A 166 -4.00 11.76 10.50
N LEU A 167 -4.22 10.54 11.00
CA LEU A 167 -5.43 9.77 10.63
C LEU A 167 -6.72 10.46 11.10
N HIS A 168 -6.61 11.55 11.88
CA HIS A 168 -7.75 12.24 12.47
C HIS A 168 -7.89 13.73 12.18
N LYS A 169 -6.88 14.42 11.62
CA LYS A 169 -7.03 15.84 11.31
C LYS A 169 -7.14 16.01 9.81
N ASN A 170 -8.13 16.79 9.39
CA ASN A 170 -8.26 17.32 8.03
C ASN A 170 -7.07 18.24 7.62
N ARG A 171 -5.87 18.06 8.18
CA ARG A 171 -4.67 18.84 7.86
C ARG A 171 -3.55 18.02 7.27
N PHE A 172 -2.85 17.09 7.89
CA PHE A 172 -1.40 16.94 7.63
C PHE A 172 -0.71 18.24 8.06
N VAL A 173 -0.51 18.38 9.36
CA VAL A 173 0.45 19.33 9.90
C VAL A 173 1.84 18.82 9.51
N PHE A 174 2.35 19.31 8.39
CA PHE A 174 3.76 19.27 8.06
C PHE A 174 4.46 20.28 8.97
N TYR A 175 5.44 19.82 9.75
CA TYR A 175 6.37 20.72 10.41
C TYR A 175 7.50 21.04 9.44
N GLU A 176 7.32 22.06 8.60
CA GLU A 176 8.48 22.73 8.01
C GLU A 176 9.08 23.59 9.14
N LYS A 177 10.24 23.20 9.67
CA LYS A 177 10.94 24.00 10.68
C LYS A 177 11.51 25.25 10.02
N LYS A 178 10.70 26.31 9.85
CA LYS A 178 11.19 27.67 9.60
C LYS A 178 11.22 28.46 10.91
N GLY A 179 12.29 28.26 11.69
CA GLY A 179 12.54 29.05 12.90
C GLY A 179 11.41 28.97 13.95
N ASN A 180 11.23 30.05 14.71
CA ASN A 180 10.38 30.12 15.91
C ASN A 180 8.88 30.41 15.66
N GLN A 181 8.37 30.25 14.45
CA GLN A 181 6.94 30.51 14.16
C GLN A 181 6.19 29.21 13.85
N GLN A 182 5.19 28.89 14.70
CA GLN A 182 4.22 27.83 14.42
C GLN A 182 3.17 28.36 13.43
N ALA A 183 2.95 27.66 12.32
CA ALA A 183 1.89 27.99 11.38
C ALA A 183 0.50 27.81 12.03
N THR A 184 -0.38 28.79 11.87
CA THR A 184 -1.79 28.69 12.26
C THR A 184 -2.53 27.75 11.31
N PRO A 185 -3.31 26.80 11.83
CA PRO A 185 -3.89 25.77 10.98
C PRO A 185 -5.34 26.18 10.54
N ASP A 186 -5.80 25.84 9.31
CA ASP A 186 -7.16 26.13 8.75
C ASP A 186 -8.25 25.03 8.90
N ASN A 187 -9.40 25.34 9.52
CA ASN A 187 -10.39 24.35 9.99
C ASN A 187 -11.35 23.91 8.88
N ILE A 188 -11.64 22.60 8.79
CA ILE A 188 -12.74 22.04 7.99
C ILE A 188 -13.65 21.23 8.92
N SER A 189 -14.97 21.44 8.78
CA SER A 189 -16.06 20.88 9.58
C SER A 189 -16.02 19.34 9.71
N ILE A 190 -16.34 18.86 10.92
CA ILE A 190 -16.41 17.44 11.29
C ILE A 190 -17.73 16.86 10.75
N PHE A 191 -17.67 15.84 9.89
CA PHE A 191 -18.85 15.05 9.52
C PHE A 191 -18.91 13.78 10.39
N ASN A 192 -20.09 13.51 10.93
CA ASN A 192 -20.39 12.56 12.01
C ASN A 192 -20.55 11.09 11.58
N ASN A 193 -20.01 10.67 10.43
CA ASN A 193 -20.25 9.31 9.93
C ASN A 193 -19.02 8.42 10.13
N GLN A 194 -19.24 7.24 10.73
CA GLN A 194 -18.31 6.12 10.69
C GLN A 194 -17.99 5.81 9.23
N GLN A 195 -16.81 6.24 8.76
CA GLN A 195 -16.33 6.00 7.40
C GLN A 195 -15.05 5.19 7.48
N GLU A 196 -14.98 4.14 6.68
CA GLU A 196 -13.75 3.39 6.50
C GLU A 196 -12.83 4.14 5.53
N LEU A 197 -11.61 4.42 5.97
CA LEU A 197 -10.57 5.08 5.18
C LEU A 197 -9.47 4.06 4.86
N LYS A 198 -9.13 3.94 3.58
CA LYS A 198 -8.09 3.05 3.07
C LYS A 198 -6.84 3.87 2.71
N TYR A 199 -5.68 3.39 3.14
CA TYR A 199 -4.39 4.02 2.87
C TYR A 199 -3.40 2.98 2.36
N LEU A 200 -2.61 3.36 1.35
CA LEU A 200 -1.38 2.68 0.98
C LEU A 200 -0.20 3.61 1.23
N ILE A 201 0.66 3.26 2.17
CA ILE A 201 1.82 4.05 2.56
C ILE A 201 3.05 3.43 1.91
N ASN A 202 3.64 4.10 0.92
CA ASN A 202 4.89 3.67 0.30
C ASN A 202 6.06 4.31 1.03
N PHE A 203 6.86 3.48 1.70
CA PHE A 203 7.96 3.96 2.52
C PHE A 203 9.17 4.39 1.69
N ALA A 204 9.51 3.64 0.65
CA ALA A 204 10.65 3.94 -0.22
C ALA A 204 10.49 5.29 -0.94
N GLU A 205 9.34 5.52 -1.56
CA GLU A 205 9.02 6.75 -2.28
C GLU A 205 8.44 7.86 -1.39
N ARG A 206 8.23 7.56 -0.11
CA ARG A 206 7.75 8.51 0.89
C ARG A 206 6.44 9.19 0.47
N TYR A 207 5.40 8.41 0.19
CA TYR A 207 4.06 8.96 -0.01
C TYR A 207 2.96 8.08 0.58
N ILE A 208 1.78 8.67 0.74
CA ILE A 208 0.52 8.01 1.08
C ILE A 208 -0.43 8.16 -0.11
N LEU A 209 -0.93 7.05 -0.61
CA LEU A 209 -2.04 6.99 -1.55
C LEU A 209 -3.35 6.83 -0.74
N MET A 210 -4.31 7.69 -1.05
CA MET A 210 -5.71 7.58 -0.67
C MET A 210 -6.53 7.45 -1.96
N SER A 211 -7.78 6.98 -1.87
CA SER A 211 -8.63 6.64 -3.04
C SER A 211 -8.58 7.64 -4.19
N ASN A 212 -8.36 8.94 -3.94
CA ASN A 212 -8.22 9.97 -4.98
C ASN A 212 -7.06 10.97 -4.78
N ARG A 213 -6.06 10.67 -3.92
CA ARG A 213 -5.00 11.64 -3.57
C ARG A 213 -3.66 10.95 -3.25
N LYS A 214 -2.58 11.40 -3.89
CA LYS A 214 -1.19 11.11 -3.48
C LYS A 214 -0.67 12.25 -2.60
N LYS A 215 -0.08 11.94 -1.45
CA LYS A 215 0.53 12.94 -0.56
C LYS A 215 1.91 12.49 -0.11
N HIS A 216 2.92 13.32 -0.29
CA HIS A 216 4.27 13.02 0.20
C HIS A 216 4.31 13.00 1.72
N ILE A 217 5.10 12.09 2.28
CA ILE A 217 5.44 12.02 3.69
C ILE A 217 6.91 12.40 3.87
N LEU A 218 7.22 13.09 4.96
CA LEU A 218 8.59 13.34 5.36
C LEU A 218 9.04 12.18 6.24
N LEU A 219 9.90 11.32 5.70
CA LEU A 219 10.68 10.38 6.50
C LEU A 219 11.93 11.11 6.99
N ASN A 220 11.99 11.42 8.29
CA ASN A 220 13.20 11.93 8.92
C ASN A 220 14.26 10.83 8.97
N ASN A 221 15.03 10.64 7.91
CA ASN A 221 16.31 9.90 8.01
C ASN A 221 17.31 10.80 8.74
N THR A 222 17.26 10.80 10.07
CA THR A 222 18.14 11.62 10.92
C THR A 222 19.57 11.09 11.05
N ASN A 223 19.96 10.04 10.35
CA ASN A 223 21.35 9.53 10.36
C ASN A 223 22.09 9.78 9.05
N GLN A 224 22.22 11.05 8.65
CA GLN A 224 23.15 11.45 7.57
C GLN A 224 24.62 11.56 8.03
N ASN A 225 24.93 11.29 9.30
CA ASN A 225 26.30 11.29 9.80
C ASN A 225 26.61 9.97 10.49
N THR A 226 27.08 8.99 9.72
CA THR A 226 28.17 8.06 10.07
C THR A 226 28.30 7.03 8.95
N ASN A 227 29.54 6.72 8.55
CA ASN A 227 29.91 5.67 7.59
C ASN A 227 29.61 4.25 8.10
N GLN A 228 28.44 4.03 8.69
CA GLN A 228 27.95 2.73 9.09
C GLN A 228 26.64 2.48 8.36
N ASN A 229 26.55 1.32 7.72
CA ASN A 229 25.31 0.71 7.23
C ASN A 229 24.30 0.58 8.39
N ILE A 230 23.69 1.68 8.81
CA ILE A 230 22.56 1.66 9.72
C ILE A 230 21.38 1.24 8.87
N ASN A 231 21.15 -0.07 8.89
CA ASN A 231 20.08 -0.76 8.19
C ASN A 231 18.78 0.03 8.25
N ASP A 232 18.11 0.18 7.10
CA ASP A 232 16.79 0.81 6.90
C ASP A 232 15.65 0.03 7.59
N LEU A 233 15.87 -0.41 8.84
CA LEU A 233 14.99 -1.24 9.64
C LEU A 233 14.24 -0.37 10.64
N TYR A 234 12.92 -0.42 10.56
CA TYR A 234 12.02 0.37 11.41
C TYR A 234 10.92 -0.50 11.99
N TYR A 235 10.43 -0.18 13.17
CA TYR A 235 9.34 -0.93 13.79
C TYR A 235 8.03 -0.17 13.63
N LEU A 236 6.93 -0.87 13.35
CA LEU A 236 5.61 -0.27 13.29
C LEU A 236 5.08 -0.09 14.72
N CYS A 237 4.71 1.13 15.07
CA CYS A 237 4.22 1.48 16.40
C CYS A 237 2.85 2.14 16.31
N PHE A 238 1.90 1.68 17.11
CA PHE A 238 0.58 2.28 17.27
C PHE A 238 0.38 2.78 18.70
N ILE A 239 -0.07 4.02 18.83
CA ILE A 239 -0.43 4.65 20.10
C ILE A 239 -1.88 5.11 20.01
N TYR A 240 -2.74 4.52 20.82
CA TYR A 240 -4.14 4.87 20.90
C TYR A 240 -4.42 5.69 22.15
N HIS A 241 -5.04 6.85 21.94
CA HIS A 241 -5.54 7.72 22.99
C HIS A 241 -7.08 7.63 23.02
N PRO A 242 -7.68 7.01 24.06
CA PRO A 242 -9.12 6.89 24.18
C PRO A 242 -9.76 8.25 24.43
N SER A 243 -11.00 8.42 23.97
CA SER A 243 -11.86 9.49 24.45
C SER A 243 -12.73 9.00 25.61
N VAL A 244 -13.45 9.94 26.23
CA VAL A 244 -14.43 9.63 27.29
C VAL A 244 -15.57 8.74 26.79
N GLU A 245 -15.88 8.78 25.49
CA GLU A 245 -17.03 8.10 24.90
C GLU A 245 -16.69 6.71 24.37
N LEU A 246 -15.43 6.47 23.98
CA LEU A 246 -15.01 5.23 23.33
C LEU A 246 -13.58 4.85 23.76
N ASN A 247 -13.46 3.69 24.41
CA ASN A 247 -12.20 3.13 24.91
C ASN A 247 -11.49 2.18 23.94
N LYS A 248 -11.96 2.08 22.68
CA LYS A 248 -11.43 1.16 21.68
C LYS A 248 -11.31 1.77 20.27
N ALA A 249 -10.37 1.24 19.50
CA ALA A 249 -10.06 1.61 18.14
C ALA A 249 -9.95 0.35 17.26
N ASN A 250 -10.62 0.33 16.11
CA ASN A 250 -10.55 -0.80 15.17
C ASN A 250 -9.53 -0.49 14.06
N ILE A 251 -8.50 -1.33 13.95
CA ILE A 251 -7.54 -1.32 12.84
C ILE A 251 -7.89 -2.50 11.94
N LYS A 252 -8.14 -2.24 10.66
CA LYS A 252 -8.58 -3.25 9.70
C LYS A 252 -7.59 -3.42 8.55
N ASN A 253 -7.59 -4.60 7.94
CA ASN A 253 -6.81 -4.91 6.72
C ASN A 253 -5.35 -4.41 6.78
N LEU A 254 -4.67 -4.62 7.92
CA LEU A 254 -3.30 -4.17 8.10
C LEU A 254 -2.35 -5.16 7.41
N LYS A 255 -1.75 -4.76 6.30
CA LYS A 255 -0.94 -5.63 5.45
C LYS A 255 0.36 -4.97 5.07
N LEU A 256 1.46 -5.71 5.21
CA LEU A 256 2.71 -5.39 4.55
C LEU A 256 2.59 -5.80 3.08
N THR A 257 2.88 -4.86 2.19
CA THR A 257 2.66 -5.01 0.76
C THR A 257 3.85 -4.50 -0.04
N LYS A 258 3.89 -4.81 -1.34
CA LYS A 258 4.74 -4.11 -2.31
C LYS A 258 3.88 -3.27 -3.24
N SER A 259 4.40 -2.12 -3.64
CA SER A 259 3.76 -1.24 -4.62
C SER A 259 3.85 -1.79 -6.05
N GLN A 260 4.57 -2.88 -6.27
CA GLN A 260 4.72 -3.55 -7.57
C GLN A 260 4.31 -5.01 -7.45
N GLY A 261 3.75 -5.57 -8.51
CA GLY A 261 3.32 -6.96 -8.57
C GLY A 261 2.90 -7.38 -9.97
N TYR A 262 2.18 -8.50 -10.04
CA TYR A 262 1.79 -9.14 -11.28
C TYR A 262 0.31 -9.50 -11.34
N VAL A 263 -0.32 -9.23 -12.49
CA VAL A 263 -1.64 -9.76 -12.83
C VAL A 263 -1.48 -10.81 -13.93
N TYR A 264 -1.85 -12.05 -13.65
CA TYR A 264 -1.69 -13.17 -14.59
C TYR A 264 -2.96 -13.35 -15.41
N LEU A 265 -2.81 -13.50 -16.72
CA LEU A 265 -3.91 -13.82 -17.60
C LEU A 265 -4.03 -15.34 -17.73
N LYS A 266 -5.25 -15.81 -17.97
CA LYS A 266 -5.53 -17.18 -18.39
C LYS A 266 -4.83 -17.44 -19.72
N GLN A 267 -4.43 -18.69 -19.92
CA GLN A 267 -3.71 -19.10 -21.10
C GLN A 267 -4.62 -18.98 -22.33
N ILE A 268 -4.09 -18.41 -23.41
CA ILE A 268 -4.78 -18.37 -24.69
C ILE A 268 -4.28 -19.59 -25.49
N GLU A 269 -5.11 -20.61 -25.55
CA GLU A 269 -4.83 -21.86 -26.26
C GLU A 269 -5.17 -21.74 -27.76
N ASN A 270 -4.43 -22.44 -28.62
CA ASN A 270 -4.75 -22.62 -30.04
C ASN A 270 -4.97 -21.32 -30.82
N PHE A 271 -4.26 -20.25 -30.46
CA PHE A 271 -4.40 -18.96 -31.11
C PHE A 271 -3.67 -18.94 -32.45
N GLY A 272 -4.34 -19.37 -33.53
CA GLY A 272 -3.83 -19.36 -34.92
C GLY A 272 -2.83 -20.48 -35.25
N ASN A 273 -2.21 -20.41 -36.44
CA ASN A 273 -1.30 -21.45 -36.94
C ASN A 273 0.14 -21.28 -36.39
N ARG A 274 0.90 -22.38 -36.25
CA ARG A 274 2.27 -22.44 -35.68
C ARG A 274 3.31 -21.54 -36.35
N GLU A 275 3.02 -21.09 -37.56
CA GLU A 275 3.91 -20.26 -38.38
C GLU A 275 3.55 -18.76 -38.31
N SER A 276 2.45 -18.42 -37.62
CA SER A 276 1.93 -17.06 -37.61
C SER A 276 2.52 -16.21 -36.48
N ARG A 277 2.96 -15.00 -36.81
CA ARG A 277 3.46 -14.03 -35.83
C ARG A 277 2.28 -13.39 -35.10
N LYS A 278 2.42 -13.24 -33.79
CA LYS A 278 1.37 -12.63 -32.97
C LYS A 278 1.74 -11.20 -32.67
N LYS A 279 0.79 -10.31 -32.92
CA LYS A 279 0.91 -8.91 -32.56
C LYS A 279 0.06 -8.62 -31.33
N ILE A 280 0.64 -7.87 -30.40
CA ILE A 280 -0.02 -7.49 -29.16
C ILE A 280 -0.05 -5.98 -29.03
N ILE A 281 -1.24 -5.45 -28.74
CA ILE A 281 -1.48 -4.03 -28.49
C ILE A 281 -2.10 -3.88 -27.11
N MET A 282 -1.52 -3.00 -26.30
CA MET A 282 -1.99 -2.71 -24.95
C MET A 282 -2.17 -1.20 -24.79
N PHE A 283 -3.34 -0.80 -24.31
CA PHE A 283 -3.65 0.57 -23.92
C PHE A 283 -3.59 0.66 -22.39
N PHE A 284 -2.68 1.48 -21.86
CA PHE A 284 -2.42 1.56 -20.43
C PHE A 284 -1.94 2.96 -20.02
N SER A 285 -1.97 3.23 -18.72
CA SER A 285 -1.35 4.40 -18.09
C SER A 285 -0.55 3.99 -16.85
N GLY A 286 0.48 4.77 -16.53
CA GLY A 286 1.43 4.42 -15.45
C GLY A 286 2.55 3.49 -15.92
N ASP A 287 3.06 2.69 -14.99
CA ASP A 287 4.17 1.74 -15.24
C ASP A 287 3.61 0.32 -15.34
N VAL A 288 3.37 -0.09 -16.59
CA VAL A 288 2.83 -1.41 -16.96
C VAL A 288 3.75 -2.03 -17.99
N LYS A 289 4.15 -3.28 -17.75
CA LYS A 289 4.94 -4.09 -18.68
C LYS A 289 4.21 -5.39 -18.94
N LEU A 290 3.95 -5.67 -20.21
CA LEU A 290 3.41 -6.97 -20.61
C LEU A 290 4.57 -7.96 -20.74
N GLN A 291 4.40 -9.14 -20.15
CA GLN A 291 5.38 -10.22 -20.18
C GLN A 291 4.72 -11.49 -20.71
N TYR A 292 5.48 -12.28 -21.45
CA TYR A 292 5.07 -13.61 -21.90
C TYR A 292 6.01 -14.66 -21.32
N TYR A 293 5.48 -15.86 -21.11
CA TYR A 293 6.28 -16.97 -20.58
C TYR A 293 6.96 -17.73 -21.72
N LEU A 294 8.27 -17.95 -21.58
CA LEU A 294 9.10 -18.72 -22.50
C LEU A 294 9.39 -20.11 -21.93
N ASP A 295 8.56 -21.09 -22.29
CA ASP A 295 8.66 -22.48 -21.81
C ASP A 295 10.08 -23.06 -21.93
N LYS A 296 10.79 -22.77 -23.02
CA LYS A 296 12.14 -23.30 -23.27
C LYS A 296 13.19 -22.85 -22.26
N LYS A 297 13.01 -21.65 -21.69
CA LYS A 297 13.96 -21.01 -20.78
C LYS A 297 13.44 -20.93 -19.34
N ASP A 298 12.21 -21.38 -19.10
CA ASP A 298 11.50 -21.25 -17.83
C ASP A 298 11.58 -19.83 -17.23
N LEU A 299 11.25 -18.82 -18.06
CA LEU A 299 11.32 -17.43 -17.64
C LEU A 299 10.22 -16.58 -18.28
N TRP A 300 9.93 -15.46 -17.63
CA TRP A 300 9.06 -14.42 -18.15
C TRP A 300 9.90 -13.36 -18.85
N GLU A 301 9.61 -13.10 -20.12
CA GLU A 301 10.29 -12.10 -20.93
C GLU A 301 9.37 -10.91 -21.20
N GLN A 302 9.91 -9.70 -21.12
CA GLN A 302 9.15 -8.49 -21.44
C GLN A 302 8.91 -8.41 -22.95
N ILE A 303 7.69 -8.04 -23.32
CA ILE A 303 7.35 -7.74 -24.71
C ILE A 303 7.82 -6.30 -24.98
N GLU A 304 8.97 -6.17 -25.64
CA GLU A 304 9.52 -4.88 -26.09
C GLU A 304 9.00 -4.51 -27.48
N ASP A 305 8.89 -5.51 -28.36
CA ASP A 305 8.34 -5.37 -29.70
C ASP A 305 6.87 -5.82 -29.75
N THR A 306 6.07 -5.17 -30.59
CA THR A 306 4.66 -5.58 -30.76
C THR A 306 4.49 -6.99 -31.32
N MET A 307 5.54 -7.61 -31.90
CA MET A 307 5.49 -8.95 -32.47
C MET A 307 6.23 -9.98 -31.62
N ILE A 308 5.58 -11.10 -31.34
CA ILE A 308 6.17 -12.26 -30.66
C ILE A 308 5.92 -13.57 -31.43
N GLU A 309 6.87 -14.49 -31.36
CA GLU A 309 6.73 -15.85 -31.91
C GLU A 309 6.37 -16.82 -30.78
N VAL A 310 5.12 -17.31 -30.79
CA VAL A 310 4.62 -18.25 -29.77
C VAL A 310 4.04 -19.47 -30.45
N LYS A 311 4.48 -20.65 -30.00
CA LYS A 311 4.29 -21.90 -30.74
C LYS A 311 2.92 -22.56 -30.54
N ASP A 312 2.40 -22.60 -29.32
CA ASP A 312 1.21 -23.41 -29.01
C ASP A 312 0.33 -22.80 -27.90
N VAL A 313 0.93 -22.33 -26.80
CA VAL A 313 0.18 -21.72 -25.68
C VAL A 313 0.76 -20.34 -25.39
N LEU A 314 -0.08 -19.31 -25.44
CA LEU A 314 0.31 -17.96 -25.05
C LEU A 314 -0.06 -17.73 -23.58
N GLN A 315 0.95 -17.63 -22.72
CA GLN A 315 0.78 -17.22 -21.33
C GLN A 315 1.29 -15.80 -21.16
N LEU A 316 0.45 -14.94 -20.58
CA LEU A 316 0.73 -13.53 -20.40
C LEU A 316 0.57 -13.14 -18.93
N ARG A 317 1.38 -12.18 -18.50
CA ARG A 317 1.16 -11.46 -17.24
C ARG A 317 1.52 -9.98 -17.41
N LEU A 318 0.86 -9.15 -16.62
CA LEU A 318 1.11 -7.72 -16.52
C LEU A 318 1.95 -7.48 -15.27
N ALA A 319 3.18 -6.99 -15.43
CA ALA A 319 3.95 -6.44 -14.32
C ALA A 319 3.56 -4.97 -14.14
N MET A 320 3.06 -4.60 -12.96
CA MET A 320 2.40 -3.31 -12.73
C MET A 320 2.84 -2.65 -11.42
N SER A 321 2.93 -1.31 -11.44
CA SER A 321 3.07 -0.47 -10.25
C SER A 321 1.71 0.04 -9.76
N SER A 322 1.56 0.29 -8.45
CA SER A 322 0.32 0.70 -7.78
C SER A 322 -0.31 1.94 -8.44
N GLY A 323 -1.60 1.86 -8.75
CA GLY A 323 -2.35 2.90 -9.45
C GLY A 323 -2.18 2.91 -10.97
N SER A 324 -1.33 2.06 -11.53
CA SER A 324 -1.24 1.87 -12.99
C SER A 324 -2.50 1.17 -13.50
N LYS A 325 -2.91 1.53 -14.73
CA LYS A 325 -4.19 1.10 -15.31
C LYS A 325 -3.98 0.44 -16.66
N VAL A 326 -4.72 -0.62 -16.94
CA VAL A 326 -4.83 -1.21 -18.29
C VAL A 326 -6.27 -1.09 -18.75
N TYR A 327 -6.48 -0.38 -19.85
CA TYR A 327 -7.79 -0.12 -20.43
C TYR A 327 -8.18 -1.21 -21.44
N LYS A 328 -7.19 -1.73 -22.17
CA LYS A 328 -7.44 -2.73 -23.21
C LYS A 328 -6.17 -3.51 -23.53
N LEU A 329 -6.34 -4.79 -23.82
CA LEU A 329 -5.29 -5.67 -24.33
C LEU A 329 -5.87 -6.48 -25.49
N ILE A 330 -5.21 -6.42 -26.64
CA ILE A 330 -5.63 -7.06 -27.89
C ILE A 330 -4.46 -7.87 -28.41
N VAL A 331 -4.71 -9.15 -28.68
CA VAL A 331 -3.78 -10.07 -29.34
C VAL A 331 -4.37 -10.41 -30.70
N TYR A 332 -3.58 -10.39 -31.76
CA TYR A 332 -4.05 -10.80 -33.09
C TYR A 332 -2.94 -11.42 -33.93
N GLU A 333 -3.35 -12.13 -34.99
CA GLU A 333 -2.44 -12.70 -35.97
C GLU A 333 -2.05 -11.64 -37.02
N ASP A 334 -0.73 -11.41 -37.17
CA ASP A 334 -0.20 -10.54 -38.23
C ASP A 334 -0.02 -11.37 -39.51
N ILE A 335 -0.39 -10.80 -40.67
CA ILE A 335 -0.49 -11.50 -41.97
C ILE A 335 0.88 -11.73 -42.60
#